data_AF-A0A3A9E5M3-F1
#
_entry.id   AF-A0A3A9E5M3-F1
#
_cell.length_a   1.000
_cell.length_b   1.000
_cell.length_c   1.000
_cell.angle_alpha   90.00
_cell.angle_beta   90.00
_cell.angle_gamma   90.00
#
_symmetry.space_group_name_H-M   'P 1'
#
loop_
_entity.id
_entity.type
_entity.pdbx_description
1 polymer ?
#
loop_
_entity_poly.entity_id
_entity_poly.type
_entity_poly.pdbx_seq_one_letter_code
_entity_poly.pdbx_strand_id
1 'polypeptide(L)'
;MSYSKRYRERTIEYRQAGHSLEATHQVFKVSKSTIQKWEKQLKETGNLEKKDLHRSFRRDYPKVCVNLQTEFFYLTSVWRFTQTLG
;
A
#
# COMPACT_ATOMS: atom_id res chain seq x y z
N MET A 1 13.13 -0.66 5.07
CA MET A 1 13.60 -0.94 6.43
C MET A 1 12.56 -0.42 7.44
N SER A 2 12.14 -1.24 8.41
CA SER A 2 11.15 -0.83 9.42
C SER A 2 11.79 -0.77 10.79
N TYR A 3 11.90 0.43 11.36
CA TYR A 3 12.39 0.62 12.74
C TYR A 3 11.22 0.47 13.73
N SER A 4 11.49 -0.10 14.91
CA SER A 4 10.53 -0.23 16.00
C SER A 4 10.16 1.13 16.61
N LYS A 5 8.97 1.25 17.22
CA LYS A 5 8.47 2.52 17.80
C LYS A 5 9.42 3.08 18.87
N ARG A 6 9.77 2.25 19.86
CA ARG A 6 10.71 2.59 20.95
C ARG A 6 12.05 3.11 20.45
N TYR A 7 12.52 2.60 19.32
CA TYR A 7 13.79 3.00 18.74
C TYR A 7 13.72 4.40 18.12
N ARG A 8 12.61 4.73 17.46
CA ARG A 8 12.38 6.07 16.90
C ARG A 8 12.24 7.11 18.01
N GLU A 9 11.47 6.79 19.05
CA GLU A 9 11.28 7.63 20.23
C GLU A 9 12.63 7.96 20.87
N ARG A 10 13.46 6.95 21.17
CA ARG A 10 14.80 7.17 21.74
C ARG A 10 15.69 8.03 20.86
N THR A 11 15.61 7.86 19.53
CA THR A 11 16.41 8.66 18.59
C THR A 11 15.99 10.13 18.62
N ILE A 12 14.68 10.39 18.73
CA ILE A 12 14.11 11.73 18.81
C ILE A 12 14.39 12.38 20.17
N GLU A 13 14.26 11.65 21.28
CA GLU A 13 14.65 12.13 22.61
C GLU A 13 16.11 12.57 22.64
N TYR A 14 17.01 11.74 22.08
CA TYR A 14 18.43 12.08 21.96
C TYR A 14 18.64 13.34 21.10
N ARG A 15 17.86 13.52 20.03
CA ARG A 15 17.94 14.70 19.18
C ARG A 15 17.41 15.97 19.88
N GLN A 16 16.32 15.85 20.64
CA GLN A 16 15.73 16.94 21.43
C GLN A 16 16.64 17.37 22.59
N ALA A 17 17.49 16.47 23.10
CA ALA A 17 18.53 16.78 24.07
C ALA A 17 19.64 17.72 23.52
N GLY A 18 19.55 18.16 22.26
CA GLY A 18 20.45 19.15 21.67
C GLY A 18 21.64 18.55 20.90
N HIS A 19 21.70 17.23 20.76
CA HIS A 19 22.79 16.56 20.04
C HIS A 19 22.72 16.79 18.53
N SER A 20 23.88 16.92 17.87
CA SER A 20 23.96 17.14 16.42
C SER A 20 23.47 15.93 15.62
N LEU A 21 23.05 16.16 14.36
CA LEU A 21 22.66 15.08 13.44
C LEU A 21 23.77 14.05 13.21
N GLU A 22 25.03 14.47 13.31
CA GLU A 22 26.19 13.58 13.12
C GLU A 22 26.37 12.65 14.32
N ALA A 23 26.26 13.19 15.53
CA ALA A 23 26.32 12.40 16.76
C ALA A 23 25.20 11.36 16.79
N THR A 24 23.96 11.76 16.45
CA THR A 24 22.83 10.83 16.39
C THR A 24 23.02 9.78 15.30
N HIS A 25 23.57 10.16 14.14
CA HIS A 25 23.89 9.20 13.09
C HIS A 25 24.93 8.17 13.55
N GLN A 26 25.97 8.58 14.28
CA GLN A 26 26.99 7.67 14.78
C GLN A 26 26.46 6.71 15.85
N VAL A 27 25.67 7.22 16.81
CA VAL A 27 25.12 6.41 17.92
C VAL A 27 24.09 5.41 17.42
N PHE A 28 23.14 5.86 16.60
CA PHE A 28 22.03 5.04 16.15
C PHE A 28 22.30 4.35 14.81
N LYS A 29 23.34 4.73 14.07
CA LYS A 29 23.62 4.21 12.72
C LYS A 29 22.44 4.40 11.75
N VAL A 30 21.63 5.43 12.00
CA VAL A 30 20.47 5.81 11.19
C VAL A 30 20.85 6.98 10.30
N SER A 31 20.48 6.95 9.02
CA SER A 31 20.81 8.05 8.10
C SER A 31 20.22 9.40 8.56
N LYS A 32 20.97 10.48 8.33
CA LYS A 32 20.56 11.85 8.68
C LYS A 32 19.18 12.21 8.11
N SER A 33 18.88 11.77 6.88
CA SER A 33 17.59 12.00 6.22
C SER A 33 16.42 11.26 6.89
N THR A 34 16.67 10.11 7.51
CA THR A 34 15.63 9.39 8.27
C THR A 34 15.30 10.12 9.56
N ILE A 35 16.30 10.67 10.25
CA ILE A 35 16.10 11.47 11.47
C ILE A 35 15.27 12.71 11.15
N GLN A 36 15.59 13.44 10.08
CA GLN A 36 14.81 14.60 9.63
C GLN A 36 13.36 14.25 9.28
N LYS A 37 13.12 13.09 8.66
CA LYS A 37 11.76 12.61 8.39
C LYS A 37 10.98 12.37 9.67
N TRP A 38 11.61 11.83 10.70
CA TRP A 38 10.98 11.64 12.01
C TRP A 38 10.68 12.95 12.73
N GLU A 39 11.57 13.94 12.65
CA GLU A 39 11.32 15.30 13.18
C GLU A 39 10.11 15.95 12.48
N LYS A 40 10.06 15.88 11.14
CA LYS A 40 8.94 16.40 10.35
C LYS A 40 7.63 15.68 10.69
N GLN A 41 7.66 14.36 10.79
CA GLN A 41 6.50 13.54 11.13
C GLN A 41 5.97 13.88 12.55
N LEU A 42 6.87 14.09 13.52
CA LEU A 42 6.50 14.48 14.87
C LEU A 42 5.81 15.86 14.88
N LYS A 43 6.32 16.83 14.10
CA LYS A 43 5.71 18.16 13.99
C LYS A 43 4.33 18.14 13.32
N GLU A 44 4.14 17.29 12.30
CA GLU A 44 2.89 17.23 11.53
C GLU A 44 1.80 16.39 12.20
N THR A 45 2.15 15.24 12.79
CA THR A 45 1.17 14.25 13.28
C THR A 45 1.13 14.17 14.81
N GLY A 46 2.15 14.70 15.51
CA GLY A 46 2.29 14.53 16.96
C GLY A 46 2.60 13.09 17.40
N ASN A 47 2.74 12.15 16.47
CA ASN A 47 2.98 10.73 16.73
C ASN A 47 3.97 10.14 15.71
N LEU A 48 4.90 9.32 16.20
CA LEU A 48 5.95 8.62 15.44
C LEU A 48 5.51 7.23 14.95
N GLU A 49 4.27 6.83 15.24
CA GLU A 49 3.70 5.57 14.79
C GLU A 49 3.71 5.46 13.27
N LYS A 50 3.91 4.23 12.79
CA LYS A 50 3.91 3.94 11.37
C LYS A 50 2.50 4.23 10.87
N LYS A 51 2.37 5.19 9.96
CA LYS A 51 1.11 5.43 9.24
C LYS A 51 0.74 4.10 8.56
N ASP A 52 -0.44 3.57 8.89
CA ASP A 52 -0.93 2.38 8.22
C ASP A 52 -1.00 2.67 6.73
N LEU A 53 -0.19 1.92 5.97
CA LEU A 53 -0.22 1.95 4.52
C LEU A 53 -1.52 1.25 4.13
N HIS A 54 -2.61 2.01 4.06
CA HIS A 54 -3.85 1.57 3.48
C HIS A 54 -3.63 1.44 1.96
N ARG A 55 -2.90 0.39 1.55
CA ARG A 55 -2.88 -0.04 0.15
C ARG A 55 -4.27 -0.58 -0.12
N SER A 56 -5.16 0.27 -0.60
CA SER A 56 -6.36 -0.19 -1.28
C SER A 56 -5.88 -1.05 -2.45
N PHE A 57 -6.07 -2.36 -2.36
CA PHE A 57 -5.87 -3.25 -3.50
C PHE A 57 -6.70 -2.69 -4.66
N ARG A 58 -6.05 -2.23 -5.74
CA ARG A 58 -6.78 -2.02 -7.00
C ARG A 58 -7.22 -3.40 -7.46
N ARG A 59 -8.51 -3.69 -7.37
CA ARG A 59 -9.12 -4.82 -8.07
C ARG A 59 -9.07 -4.50 -9.55
N ASP A 60 -8.09 -5.05 -10.25
CA ASP A 60 -8.14 -5.17 -11.70
C ASP A 60 -9.21 -6.23 -12.01
N TYR A 61 -10.44 -5.79 -12.24
CA TYR A 61 -11.49 -6.67 -12.77
C TYR A 61 -11.12 -7.02 -14.22
N PRO A 62 -10.85 -8.29 -14.58
CA PRO A 62 -10.76 -8.66 -15.98
C PRO A 62 -12.15 -8.51 -16.60
N LYS A 63 -12.29 -7.59 -17.56
CA LYS A 63 -13.53 -7.31 -18.30
C LYS A 63 -13.90 -8.41 -19.31
N VAL A 64 -13.65 -9.69 -18.99
CA VAL A 64 -13.83 -10.80 -19.93
C VAL A 64 -14.72 -11.87 -19.32
N CYS A 65 -15.99 -11.56 -19.05
CA CYS A 65 -17.01 -12.58 -18.80
C CYS A 65 -18.37 -12.28 -19.45
N VAL A 66 -18.53 -11.20 -20.23
CA VAL A 66 -19.87 -10.80 -20.72
C VAL A 66 -20.23 -11.39 -22.10
N ASN A 67 -19.33 -12.11 -22.77
CA ASN A 67 -19.58 -12.57 -24.16
C ASN A 67 -19.92 -14.07 -24.34
N LEU A 68 -20.06 -14.86 -23.28
CA LEU A 68 -20.45 -16.28 -23.43
C LEU A 68 -21.96 -16.54 -23.29
N GLN A 69 -22.76 -15.56 -22.85
CA GLN A 69 -24.21 -15.73 -22.77
C GLN A 69 -24.90 -15.56 -24.14
N THR A 70 -24.34 -14.71 -25.00
CA THR A 70 -24.94 -14.33 -26.30
C THR A 70 -24.79 -15.43 -27.35
N GLU A 71 -23.66 -16.12 -27.39
CA GLU A 71 -23.39 -17.22 -28.35
C GLU A 71 -24.24 -18.47 -28.04
N PHE A 72 -24.52 -18.76 -26.76
CA PHE A 72 -25.39 -19.87 -26.38
C PHE A 72 -26.85 -19.67 -26.82
N PHE A 73 -27.31 -18.43 -26.90
CA PHE A 73 -28.69 -18.12 -27.31
C PHE A 73 -28.90 -18.27 -28.83
N TYR A 74 -27.87 -17.95 -29.63
CA TYR A 74 -27.91 -18.15 -31.08
C TYR A 74 -27.83 -19.63 -31.47
N LEU A 75 -26.96 -20.41 -30.83
CA LEU A 75 -26.79 -21.84 -31.15
C LEU A 75 -28.03 -22.68 -30.78
N THR A 76 -28.74 -22.32 -29.71
CA THR A 76 -29.99 -23.02 -29.31
C THR A 76 -31.19 -22.66 -30.18
N SER A 77 -31.25 -21.44 -30.71
CA SER A 77 -32.33 -21.01 -31.62
C SER A 77 -32.22 -21.65 -33.02
N VAL A 78 -31.01 -21.82 -33.55
CA VAL A 78 -30.80 -22.43 -34.88
C VAL A 78 -31.05 -23.94 -34.86
N TRP A 79 -30.68 -24.64 -33.78
CA TRP A 79 -30.89 -26.09 -33.67
C TRP A 79 -32.38 -26.48 -33.60
N ARG A 80 -33.23 -25.62 -33.01
CA ARG A 80 -34.67 -25.89 -32.89
C ARG A 80 -35.44 -25.68 -34.19
N PHE A 81 -34.90 -24.92 -35.15
CA PHE A 81 -35.54 -24.67 -36.44
C PHE A 81 -35.32 -25.81 -37.45
N THR A 82 -34.22 -26.56 -37.33
CA THR A 82 -33.89 -27.68 -38.23
C THR A 82 -34.65 -28.98 -37.94
N GLN A 83 -35.47 -29.02 -36.89
CA GLN A 83 -36.19 -30.23 -36.45
C GLN A 83 -37.69 -30.23 -36.79
N THR A 84 -38.21 -29.16 -37.40
CA THR A 84 -39.64 -29.02 -37.78
C THR A 84 -39.88 -29.07 -39.29
N LEU A 85 -38.86 -29.36 -40.10
CA LEU A 85 -38.96 -29.55 -41.55
C LEU A 85 -38.44 -30.92 -42.00
N GLY A 86 -38.68 -31.94 -41.17
CA GLY A 86 -38.51 -33.36 -41.51
C GLY A 86 -39.79 -34.11 -41.23
#